data_AF-A0A7S2VPD1-F1
#
_entry.id   AF-A0A7S2VPD1-F1
#
_cell.length_a   1.000
_cell.length_b   1.000
_cell.length_c   1.000
_cell.angle_alpha   90.00
_cell.angle_beta   90.00
_cell.angle_gamma   90.00
#
_symmetry.space_group_name_H-M   'P 1'
#
loop_
_entity.id
_entity.type
_entity.pdbx_description
1 polymer ?
#
loop_
_entity_poly.entity_id
_entity_poly.type
_entity_poly.pdbx_seq_one_letter_code
_entity_poly.pdbx_strand_id
1 'polypeptide(L)'
;PIVEPEIVPNGSHSIDACAVITEQVLAAQFAALKLYGCYLPGAVLKPNMVKNGIDGPRADHDTVAKLTVETLLKTVPKALPGIFFLSGETALDEDNEEVAT
;
A
#
# COMPACT_ATOMS: atom_id res chain seq x y z
N PRO A 1 -3.04 -16.61 0.08
CA PRO A 1 -2.47 -15.93 1.28
C PRO A 1 -2.76 -14.42 1.20
N ILE A 2 -2.94 -13.77 2.35
CA ILE A 2 -2.88 -12.30 2.42
C ILE A 2 -1.40 -11.95 2.57
N VAL A 3 -0.89 -11.08 1.71
CA VAL A 3 0.48 -10.56 1.77
C VAL A 3 0.39 -9.10 2.22
N GLU A 4 0.95 -8.80 3.39
CA GLU A 4 0.78 -7.50 4.07
C GLU A 4 2.14 -6.84 4.34
N PRO A 5 2.71 -6.13 3.35
CA PRO A 5 3.96 -5.41 3.52
C PRO A 5 3.68 -3.97 3.98
N GLU A 6 3.28 -3.78 5.25
CA GLU A 6 2.98 -2.45 5.79
C GLU A 6 4.24 -1.57 5.89
N ILE A 7 4.15 -0.37 5.33
CA ILE A 7 5.08 0.73 5.63
C ILE A 7 4.45 1.60 6.72
N VAL A 8 5.06 1.60 7.89
CA VAL A 8 4.57 2.29 9.08
C VAL A 8 4.60 3.82 8.86
N PRO A 9 3.55 4.57 9.21
CA PRO A 9 3.42 6.00 8.89
C PRO A 9 4.21 6.93 9.83
N ASN A 10 5.02 6.39 10.74
CA ASN A 10 5.72 7.17 11.75
C ASN A 10 6.72 8.17 11.13
N GLY A 11 6.71 9.41 11.63
CA GLY A 11 7.64 10.47 11.26
C GLY A 11 7.05 11.55 10.35
N SER A 12 7.93 12.40 9.80
CA SER A 12 7.57 13.64 9.11
C SER A 12 7.84 13.61 7.59
N HIS A 13 7.87 12.41 7.01
CA HIS A 13 8.18 12.23 5.60
C HIS A 13 7.06 12.74 4.69
N SER A 14 7.43 13.16 3.47
CA SER A 14 6.46 13.56 2.44
C SER A 14 5.79 12.33 1.81
N ILE A 15 4.64 12.57 1.17
CA ILE A 15 3.93 11.53 0.42
C ILE A 15 4.78 10.94 -0.73
N ASP A 16 5.63 11.76 -1.37
CA ASP A 16 6.54 11.29 -2.42
C ASP A 16 7.58 10.30 -1.88
N ALA A 17 8.08 10.54 -0.66
CA ALA A 17 8.99 9.60 -0.01
C ALA A 17 8.30 8.27 0.28
N CYS A 18 7.05 8.31 0.75
CA CYS A 18 6.24 7.10 0.93
C CYS A 18 6.03 6.36 -0.40
N ALA A 19 5.72 7.08 -1.49
CA ALA A 19 5.53 6.49 -2.82
C ALA A 19 6.79 5.72 -3.29
N VAL A 20 7.97 6.33 -3.17
CA VAL A 20 9.25 5.72 -3.56
C VAL A 20 9.53 4.46 -2.74
N ILE A 21 9.34 4.51 -1.42
CA ILE A 21 9.58 3.35 -0.55
C ILE A 21 8.56 2.24 -0.81
N THR A 22 7.29 2.60 -1.04
CA THR A 22 6.23 1.65 -1.40
C THR A 22 6.56 0.92 -2.70
N GLU A 23 7.05 1.64 -3.72
CA GLU A 23 7.48 0.99 -4.97
C GLU A 23 8.62 -0.01 -4.75
N GLN A 24 9.64 0.35 -3.95
CA GLN A 24 10.77 -0.53 -3.66
C GLN A 24 10.35 -1.78 -2.88
N VAL A 25 9.51 -1.61 -1.85
CA VAL A 25 9.00 -2.71 -1.02
C VAL A 25 8.15 -3.66 -1.84
N LEU A 26 7.19 -3.15 -2.63
CA LEU A 26 6.32 -4.00 -3.45
C LEU A 26 7.11 -4.74 -4.54
N ALA A 27 8.07 -4.08 -5.19
CA ALA A 27 8.93 -4.74 -6.18
C ALA A 27 9.73 -5.90 -5.55
N ALA A 28 10.33 -5.68 -4.37
CA ALA A 28 11.05 -6.72 -3.64
C ALA A 28 10.13 -7.85 -3.19
N GLN A 29 8.93 -7.53 -2.68
CA GLN A 29 7.94 -8.50 -2.23
C GLN A 29 7.52 -9.43 -3.38
N PHE A 30 7.16 -8.89 -4.55
CA PHE A 30 6.76 -9.72 -5.69
C PHE A 30 7.92 -10.49 -6.31
N ALA A 31 9.15 -9.96 -6.25
CA ALA A 31 10.34 -10.73 -6.62
C ALA A 31 10.53 -11.94 -5.71
N ALA A 32 10.35 -11.77 -4.39
CA ALA A 32 10.42 -12.87 -3.43
C ALA A 32 9.29 -13.90 -3.65
N LEU A 33 8.04 -13.46 -3.80
CA LEU A 33 6.91 -14.35 -4.08
C LEU A 33 7.12 -15.18 -5.35
N LYS A 34 7.69 -14.57 -6.39
CA LYS A 34 8.06 -15.27 -7.63
C LYS A 34 9.16 -16.29 -7.38
N LEU A 35 10.21 -15.93 -6.63
CA LEU A 35 11.33 -16.81 -6.30
C LEU A 35 10.87 -18.09 -5.58
N TYR A 36 9.89 -17.96 -4.67
CA TYR A 36 9.33 -19.09 -3.93
C TYR A 36 8.16 -19.80 -4.64
N GLY A 37 7.85 -19.44 -5.90
CA GLY A 37 6.82 -20.10 -6.69
C GLY A 37 5.39 -19.91 -6.17
N CYS A 38 5.10 -18.79 -5.51
CA CYS A 38 3.77 -18.53 -4.96
C CYS A 38 2.71 -18.39 -6.06
N TYR A 39 1.56 -19.03 -5.88
CA TYR A 39 0.42 -18.95 -6.79
C TYR A 39 -0.34 -17.62 -6.60
N LEU A 40 0.03 -16.60 -7.38
CA LEU A 40 -0.54 -15.24 -7.27
C LEU A 40 -2.06 -15.14 -7.48
N PRO A 41 -2.70 -15.90 -8.39
CA PRO A 41 -4.16 -15.87 -8.52
C PRO A 41 -4.92 -16.35 -7.26
N GLY A 42 -4.26 -17.06 -6.34
CA GLY A 42 -4.80 -17.47 -5.04
C GLY A 42 -4.31 -16.62 -3.86
N ALA A 43 -3.69 -15.46 -4.13
CA ALA A 43 -3.20 -14.53 -3.11
C ALA A 43 -3.93 -13.19 -3.22
N VAL A 44 -3.91 -12.39 -2.15
CA VAL A 44 -4.38 -11.00 -2.15
C VAL A 44 -3.32 -10.13 -1.49
N LEU A 45 -3.27 -8.86 -1.87
CA LEU A 45 -2.34 -7.88 -1.30
C LEU A 45 -3.09 -7.01 -0.29
N LYS A 46 -2.48 -6.78 0.88
CA LYS A 46 -2.95 -5.82 1.88
C LYS A 46 -1.86 -4.77 2.13
N PRO A 47 -1.70 -3.76 1.26
CA PRO A 47 -0.66 -2.74 1.40
C PRO A 47 -1.22 -1.52 2.17
N ASN A 48 -0.33 -0.65 2.64
CA ASN A 48 -0.70 0.72 2.99
C ASN A 48 -1.09 1.52 1.75
N MET A 49 -1.95 2.52 1.90
CA MET A 49 -2.05 3.61 0.92
C MET A 49 -0.79 4.47 0.97
N VAL A 50 -0.48 5.15 -0.14
CA VAL A 50 0.62 6.11 -0.20
C VAL A 50 0.16 7.41 0.47
N LYS A 51 0.63 7.63 1.71
CA LYS A 51 0.28 8.77 2.57
C LYS A 51 1.56 9.46 3.07
N ASN A 52 1.47 10.72 3.48
CA ASN A 52 2.56 11.37 4.23
C ASN A 52 2.68 10.73 5.63
N GLY A 53 3.82 10.94 6.28
CA GLY A 53 3.98 10.54 7.67
C GLY A 53 3.06 11.32 8.61
N ILE A 54 2.78 10.79 9.80
CA ILE A 54 1.86 11.39 10.79
C ILE A 54 2.22 12.85 11.10
N ASP A 55 3.51 13.16 11.21
CA ASP A 55 4.03 14.51 11.48
C ASP A 55 4.44 15.26 10.19
N GLY A 56 4.06 14.73 9.04
CA GLY A 56 4.45 15.20 7.72
C GLY A 56 3.45 16.20 7.11
N PRO A 57 3.79 16.80 5.96
CA PRO A 57 2.88 17.68 5.23
C PRO A 57 1.70 16.87 4.68
N ARG A 58 0.49 17.19 5.14
CA ARG A 58 -0.73 16.46 4.78
C ARG A 58 -1.06 16.59 3.30
N ALA A 59 -1.24 15.46 2.62
CA ALA A 59 -1.72 15.40 1.24
C ALA A 59 -3.27 15.37 1.20
N ASP A 60 -3.84 15.88 0.10
CA ASP A 60 -5.27 15.71 -0.18
C ASP A 60 -5.60 14.31 -0.70
N HIS A 61 -6.90 13.95 -0.67
CA HIS A 61 -7.37 12.63 -1.07
C HIS A 61 -7.09 12.29 -2.53
N ASP A 62 -7.17 13.28 -3.43
CA ASP A 62 -6.90 13.07 -4.87
C ASP A 62 -5.43 12.70 -5.10
N THR A 63 -4.52 13.34 -4.37
CA THR A 63 -3.09 13.06 -4.42
C THR A 63 -2.79 11.68 -3.83
N VAL A 64 -3.39 11.32 -2.69
CA VAL A 64 -3.26 9.97 -2.09
C VAL A 64 -3.73 8.90 -3.07
N ALA A 65 -4.92 9.08 -3.66
CA ALA A 65 -5.49 8.12 -4.60
C ALA A 65 -4.61 7.97 -5.85
N LYS A 66 -4.18 9.10 -6.45
CA LYS A 66 -3.34 9.11 -7.64
C LYS A 66 -2.02 8.38 -7.40
N LEU A 67 -1.27 8.77 -6.36
CA LEU A 67 0.04 8.19 -6.09
C LEU A 67 -0.06 6.72 -5.71
N THR A 68 -1.08 6.35 -4.92
CA THR A 68 -1.32 4.94 -4.58
C THR A 68 -1.55 4.10 -5.84
N VAL A 69 -2.46 4.52 -6.72
CA VAL A 69 -2.76 3.77 -7.96
C VAL A 69 -1.55 3.72 -8.89
N GLU A 70 -0.82 4.83 -9.05
CA GLU A 70 0.41 4.87 -9.87
C GLU A 70 1.48 3.90 -9.35
N THR A 71 1.71 3.87 -8.04
CA THR A 71 2.64 2.93 -7.39
C THR A 71 2.21 1.47 -7.60
N LEU A 72 0.92 1.16 -7.45
CA LEU A 72 0.41 -0.19 -7.66
C LEU A 72 0.54 -0.63 -9.12
N LEU A 73 0.22 0.25 -10.08
CA LEU A 73 0.34 -0.05 -11.51
C LEU A 73 1.79 -0.35 -11.94
N LYS A 74 2.78 0.24 -11.27
CA LYS A 74 4.20 -0.01 -11.54
C LYS A 74 4.69 -1.34 -10.97
N THR A 75 4.08 -1.84 -9.89
CA THR A 75 4.69 -2.90 -9.07
C THR A 75 3.85 -4.17 -8.91
N VAL A 76 2.52 -4.08 -8.95
CA VAL A 76 1.61 -5.20 -8.67
C VAL A 76 1.31 -5.98 -9.95
N PRO A 77 1.58 -7.30 -10.00
CA PRO A 77 1.20 -8.13 -11.13
C PRO A 77 -0.32 -8.21 -11.30
N LYS A 78 -0.80 -8.12 -12.56
CA LYS A 78 -2.21 -8.28 -12.93
C LYS A 78 -2.84 -9.63 -12.55
N ALA A 79 -2.00 -10.62 -12.19
CA ALA A 79 -2.45 -11.94 -11.77
C ALA A 79 -3.08 -11.95 -10.38
N LEU A 80 -2.88 -10.91 -9.56
CA LEU A 80 -3.57 -10.81 -8.27
C LEU A 80 -5.06 -10.50 -8.49
N PRO A 81 -5.98 -11.23 -7.84
CA PRO A 81 -7.41 -11.01 -7.92
C PRO A 81 -7.89 -9.78 -7.14
N GLY A 82 -7.12 -9.29 -6.16
CA GLY A 82 -7.57 -8.17 -5.32
C GLY A 82 -6.49 -7.54 -4.45
N ILE A 83 -6.77 -6.29 -4.09
CA ILE A 83 -6.00 -5.45 -3.18
C ILE A 83 -6.98 -4.93 -2.13
N PHE A 84 -6.70 -5.16 -0.86
CA PHE A 84 -7.53 -4.75 0.27
C PHE A 84 -6.66 -3.87 1.17
N PHE A 85 -6.78 -2.55 1.07
CA PHE A 85 -5.91 -1.64 1.80
C PHE A 85 -6.05 -1.80 3.31
N LEU A 86 -4.93 -1.61 4.02
CA LEU A 86 -4.97 -1.36 5.45
C LEU A 86 -5.25 0.13 5.72
N SER A 87 -5.99 0.43 6.79
CA SER A 87 -6.23 1.78 7.27
C SER A 87 -4.96 2.36 7.91
N GLY A 88 -4.24 1.51 8.65
CA GLY A 88 -3.12 1.93 9.49
C GLY A 88 -3.61 2.78 10.66
N GLU A 89 -2.78 3.73 11.12
CA GLU A 89 -3.13 4.67 12.19
C GLU A 89 -3.85 5.93 11.65
N THR A 90 -5.02 5.74 11.05
CA THR A 90 -5.89 6.84 10.58
C THR A 90 -7.08 7.07 11.51
N ALA A 91 -7.64 8.28 11.45
CA ALA A 91 -8.89 8.57 12.13
C ALA A 91 -10.04 7.71 11.58
N LEU A 92 -10.95 7.29 12.45
CA LEU A 92 -12.08 6.40 12.13
C LEU A 92 -13.03 6.95 11.07
N ASP A 93 -13.06 8.26 10.85
CA ASP A 93 -13.89 8.93 9.85
C ASP A 93 -13.17 9.16 8.50
N GLU A 94 -11.88 8.81 8.41
CA GLU A 94 -11.07 9.03 7.21
C GLU A 94 -10.77 7.74 6.46
N ASP A 95 -10.44 6.66 7.19
CA ASP A 95 -10.03 5.38 6.61
C ASP A 95 -10.32 4.29 7.64
N ASN A 96 -11.41 3.55 7.41
CA ASN A 96 -12.02 2.67 8.41
C ASN A 96 -12.20 1.26 7.85
N GLU A 97 -11.32 0.35 8.29
CA GLU A 97 -11.43 -1.08 7.99
C GLU A 97 -12.60 -1.77 8.72
N GLU A 98 -13.09 -1.22 9.84
CA GLU A 98 -14.03 -1.90 10.74
C GLU A 98 -15.52 -1.76 10.35
N VAL A 99 -15.89 -0.75 9.56
CA VAL A 99 -17.29 -0.55 9.11
C VAL A 99 -17.52 -0.90 7.63
N ALA A 100 -16.50 -1.38 6.93
CA ALA A 100 -16.59 -1.82 5.54
C ALA A 100 -17.20 -3.23 5.43
N THR A 101 -18.44 -3.40 5.90
CA THR A 101 -19.29 -4.59 5.70
C THR A 101 -20.72 -4.21 5.47
#